data_AF-A0A952DTM3-F1
#
_entry.id   AF-A0A952DTM3-F1
#
_cell.length_a   1.000
_cell.length_b   1.000
_cell.length_c   1.000
_cell.angle_alpha   90.00
_cell.angle_beta   90.00
_cell.angle_gamma   90.00
#
_symmetry.space_group_name_H-M   'P 1'
#
loop_
_entity.id
_entity.type
_entity.pdbx_description
1 polymer ?
#
loop_
_entity_poly.entity_id
_entity_poly.type
_entity_poly.pdbx_seq_one_letter_code
_entity_poly.pdbx_strand_id
1 'polypeptide(L)'
;MSEEHLKSSNISFKELNVDDLLTREQIDAIQDEILEQQEVVVLWADKPLFTIGAMDGQQIAGLVQVAESGHVNYLVHPSYQQRGIATELLRRAIAQARKSDAPTLYATVKEGSASEKVVLSQGFDLDESIAEEGYITTNLYSLRLQQ
;
A
#
# COMPACT_ATOMS: atom_id res chain seq x y z
N MET A 1 -18.03 -1.43 -7.73
CA MET A 1 -18.04 -0.04 -8.23
C MET A 1 -17.03 0.05 -9.36
N SER A 2 -17.44 0.60 -10.50
CA SER A 2 -16.77 0.52 -11.81
C SER A 2 -15.58 1.49 -11.94
N GLU A 3 -14.66 1.17 -12.86
CA GLU A 3 -13.48 1.97 -13.29
C GLU A 3 -13.81 3.43 -13.70
N GLU A 4 -15.08 3.82 -13.80
CA GLU A 4 -15.51 5.15 -14.23
C GLU A 4 -15.18 6.28 -13.25
N HIS A 5 -15.18 6.04 -11.93
CA HIS A 5 -14.86 7.10 -10.95
C HIS A 5 -13.38 7.50 -10.95
N LEU A 6 -12.48 6.60 -11.38
CA LEU A 6 -11.06 6.93 -11.52
C LEU A 6 -10.81 7.81 -12.76
N LYS A 7 -11.66 7.73 -13.80
CA LYS A 7 -11.54 8.53 -15.03
C LYS A 7 -11.86 10.02 -14.85
N SER A 8 -12.56 10.44 -13.78
CA SER A 8 -12.80 11.86 -13.48
C SER A 8 -11.67 12.52 -12.70
N SER A 9 -10.64 11.75 -12.33
CA SER A 9 -9.44 12.22 -11.65
C SER A 9 -8.22 11.95 -12.53
N ASN A 10 -7.32 12.93 -12.70
CA ASN A 10 -6.10 12.80 -13.51
C ASN A 10 -5.03 11.90 -12.84
N ILE A 11 -5.45 10.85 -12.12
CA ILE A 11 -4.56 9.95 -11.40
C ILE A 11 -3.89 9.02 -12.41
N SER A 12 -2.57 9.14 -12.49
CA SER A 12 -1.70 8.21 -13.22
C SER A 12 -0.92 7.33 -12.24
N PHE A 13 -0.42 6.19 -12.71
CA PHE A 13 0.33 5.25 -11.87
C PHE A 13 1.69 4.99 -12.50
N LYS A 14 2.76 5.14 -11.71
CA LYS A 14 4.13 4.89 -12.16
C LYS A 14 4.99 4.31 -11.06
N GLU A 15 6.06 3.64 -11.43
CA GLU A 15 7.11 3.27 -10.48
C GLU A 15 7.82 4.55 -9.99
N LEU A 16 8.06 4.64 -8.68
CA LEU A 16 8.75 5.75 -8.04
C LEU A 16 10.20 5.38 -7.76
N ASN A 17 11.11 6.31 -8.06
CA ASN A 17 12.46 6.25 -7.54
C ASN A 17 12.46 6.85 -6.14
N VAL A 18 12.45 6.01 -5.10
CA VAL A 18 12.45 6.48 -3.71
C VAL A 18 13.80 7.04 -3.26
N ASP A 19 14.84 7.00 -4.09
CA ASP A 19 16.11 7.69 -3.83
C ASP A 19 16.15 9.12 -4.35
N ASP A 20 15.18 9.51 -5.17
CA ASP A 20 15.02 10.88 -5.64
C ASP A 20 14.53 11.79 -4.49
N LEU A 21 15.22 12.92 -4.30
CA LEU A 21 14.98 13.83 -3.18
C LEU A 21 13.54 14.35 -3.16
N LEU A 22 13.01 14.78 -4.31
CA LEU A 22 11.65 15.32 -4.42
C LEU A 22 10.59 14.25 -4.14
N THR A 23 10.88 13.01 -4.50
CA THR A 23 10.01 11.87 -4.17
C THR A 23 10.02 11.61 -2.67
N ARG A 24 11.19 11.60 -2.02
CA ARG A 24 11.31 11.42 -0.56
C ARG A 24 10.57 12.52 0.20
N GLU A 25 10.80 13.79 -0.14
CA GLU A 25 10.15 14.93 0.53
C GLU A 25 8.61 14.86 0.45
N GLN A 26 8.07 14.45 -0.69
CA GLN A 26 6.61 14.27 -0.82
C GLN A 26 6.08 13.10 -0.01
N ILE A 27 6.83 12.01 0.06
CA ILE A 27 6.48 10.85 0.86
C ILE A 27 6.46 11.23 2.34
N ASP A 28 7.54 11.86 2.82
CA ASP A 28 7.68 12.31 4.21
C ASP A 28 6.52 13.26 4.59
N ALA A 29 6.18 14.22 3.73
CA ALA A 29 5.07 15.14 3.97
C ALA A 29 3.71 14.42 4.12
N ILE A 30 3.43 13.40 3.30
CA ILE A 30 2.20 12.61 3.43
C ILE A 30 2.21 11.82 4.73
N GLN A 31 3.36 11.28 5.13
CA GLN A 31 3.50 10.54 6.38
C GLN A 31 3.30 11.42 7.59
N ASP A 32 3.89 12.60 7.62
CA ASP A 32 3.73 13.57 8.71
C ASP A 32 2.25 13.94 8.86
N GLU A 33 1.55 14.23 7.76
CA GLU A 33 0.11 14.53 7.81
C GLU A 33 -0.71 13.33 8.31
N ILE A 34 -0.36 12.11 7.90
CA ILE A 34 -1.03 10.89 8.40
C ILE A 34 -0.74 10.69 9.89
N LEU A 35 0.49 10.89 10.35
CA LEU A 35 0.88 10.76 11.76
C LEU A 35 0.16 11.78 12.64
N GLU A 36 -0.03 13.01 12.16
CA GLU A 36 -0.83 14.03 12.84
C GLU A 36 -2.31 13.64 12.95
N GLN A 37 -2.83 12.91 11.96
CA GLN A 37 -4.26 12.56 11.88
C GLN A 37 -4.60 11.17 12.43
N GLN A 38 -3.65 10.24 12.43
CA GLN A 38 -3.85 8.82 12.73
C GLN A 38 -2.63 8.28 13.51
N GLU A 39 -2.89 7.60 14.63
CA GLU A 39 -1.86 6.97 15.48
C GLU A 39 -1.15 5.75 14.84
N VAL A 40 -1.08 5.64 13.51
CA VAL A 40 -0.51 4.48 12.81
C VAL A 40 0.71 4.90 12.00
N VAL A 41 1.88 4.39 12.41
CA VAL A 41 3.14 4.51 11.68
C VAL A 41 3.17 3.45 10.58
N VAL A 42 3.24 3.86 9.32
CA VAL A 42 3.59 2.95 8.22
C VAL A 42 5.12 2.77 8.24
N LEU A 43 5.59 1.61 8.67
CA LEU A 43 7.01 1.27 8.65
C LEU A 43 7.42 0.94 7.21
N TRP A 44 8.33 1.74 6.65
CA TRP A 44 8.97 1.41 5.37
C TRP A 44 9.83 0.15 5.51
N ALA A 45 9.92 -0.63 4.44
CA ALA A 45 10.82 -1.76 4.42
C ALA A 45 12.25 -1.29 4.14
N ASP A 46 13.23 -1.79 4.90
CA ASP A 46 14.66 -1.53 4.69
C ASP A 46 15.17 -2.00 3.32
N LYS A 47 14.42 -2.88 2.63
CA LYS A 47 14.76 -3.47 1.32
C LYS A 47 13.55 -3.46 0.37
N PRO A 48 13.23 -2.31 -0.24
CA PRO A 48 12.14 -2.24 -1.20
C PRO A 48 12.52 -2.97 -2.50
N LEU A 49 11.65 -3.88 -2.94
CA LEU A 49 11.74 -4.49 -4.27
C LEU A 49 11.26 -3.51 -5.35
N PHE A 50 10.15 -2.81 -5.11
CA PHE A 50 9.66 -1.71 -5.94
C PHE A 50 8.67 -0.83 -5.16
N THR A 51 8.43 0.38 -5.67
CA THR A 51 7.40 1.30 -5.16
C THR A 51 6.58 1.84 -6.32
N ILE A 52 5.25 1.78 -6.23
CA ILE A 52 4.34 2.36 -7.22
C ILE A 52 3.63 3.55 -6.60
N GLY A 53 3.65 4.70 -7.28
CA GLY A 53 2.95 5.91 -6.90
C GLY A 53 1.70 6.14 -7.74
N ALA A 54 0.64 6.61 -7.09
CA ALA A 54 -0.51 7.26 -7.71
C ALA A 54 -0.22 8.76 -7.77
N MET A 55 -0.25 9.35 -8.95
CA MET A 55 0.17 10.73 -9.20
C MET A 55 -1.00 11.58 -9.68
N ASP A 56 -1.24 12.72 -9.04
CA ASP A 56 -2.03 13.82 -9.58
C ASP A 56 -1.09 14.90 -10.13
N GLY A 57 -0.83 14.86 -11.44
CA GLY A 57 0.23 15.65 -12.05
C GLY A 57 1.61 15.29 -11.49
N GLN A 58 2.23 16.21 -10.74
CA GLN A 58 3.52 16.01 -10.07
C GLN A 58 3.39 15.59 -8.61
N GLN A 59 2.19 15.64 -8.04
CA GLN A 59 1.95 15.33 -6.63
C GLN A 59 1.67 13.84 -6.43
N ILE A 60 2.26 13.25 -5.40
CA ILE A 60 1.92 11.89 -4.95
C ILE A 60 0.58 11.94 -4.21
N ALA A 61 -0.43 11.29 -4.77
CA ALA A 61 -1.75 11.11 -4.14
C ALA A 61 -1.81 9.88 -3.22
N GLY A 62 -0.88 8.94 -3.42
CA GLY A 62 -0.75 7.72 -2.62
C GLY A 62 0.32 6.82 -3.23
N LEU A 63 0.70 5.78 -2.52
CA LEU A 63 1.72 4.85 -2.98
C LEU A 63 1.61 3.48 -2.31
N VAL A 64 2.25 2.49 -2.93
CA VAL A 64 2.48 1.16 -2.37
C VAL A 64 3.93 0.78 -2.56
N GLN A 65 4.55 0.26 -1.52
CA GLN A 65 5.88 -0.32 -1.54
C GLN A 65 5.77 -1.82 -1.26
N VAL A 66 6.50 -2.61 -2.04
CA VAL A 66 6.66 -4.04 -1.81
C VAL A 66 8.11 -4.32 -1.47
N ALA A 67 8.35 -4.97 -0.34
CA ALA A 67 9.68 -5.39 0.10
C ALA A 67 10.15 -6.67 -0.60
N GLU A 68 11.45 -6.95 -0.58
CA GLU A 68 11.99 -8.25 -1.03
C GLU A 68 11.38 -9.45 -0.27
N SER A 69 10.98 -9.25 0.99
CA SER A 69 10.30 -10.27 1.80
C SER A 69 8.84 -10.54 1.37
N GLY A 70 8.30 -9.73 0.46
CA GLY A 70 6.89 -9.75 0.08
C GLY A 70 5.98 -8.90 0.99
N HIS A 71 6.52 -8.24 2.02
CA HIS A 71 5.71 -7.33 2.83
C HIS A 71 5.27 -6.11 2.01
N VAL A 72 3.99 -5.77 2.10
CA VAL A 72 3.36 -4.68 1.36
C VAL A 72 2.93 -3.59 2.33
N ASN A 73 3.42 -2.38 2.09
CA ASN A 73 3.03 -1.18 2.81
C ASN A 73 2.41 -0.20 1.82
N TYR A 74 1.30 0.44 2.18
CA TYR A 74 0.68 1.43 1.31
C TYR A 74 0.02 2.53 2.12
N LEU A 75 -0.08 3.70 1.50
CA LEU A 75 -0.75 4.86 2.06
C LEU A 75 -1.41 5.68 0.95
N VAL A 76 -2.45 6.41 1.32
CA VAL A 76 -3.13 7.36 0.42
C VAL A 76 -3.27 8.66 1.18
N HIS A 77 -2.80 9.74 0.57
CA HIS A 77 -2.88 11.09 1.13
C HIS A 77 -4.33 11.38 1.54
N PRO A 78 -4.59 11.92 2.75
CA PRO A 78 -5.93 12.17 3.27
C PRO A 78 -6.90 12.83 2.26
N SER A 79 -6.44 13.84 1.52
CA SER A 79 -7.23 14.57 0.50
C SER A 79 -7.65 13.71 -0.72
N TYR A 80 -7.03 12.54 -0.89
CA TYR A 80 -7.24 11.63 -2.02
C TYR A 80 -7.90 10.30 -1.60
N GLN A 81 -8.23 10.13 -0.32
CA GLN A 81 -8.89 8.92 0.18
C GLN A 81 -10.32 8.76 -0.37
N GLN A 82 -10.87 7.55 -0.22
CA GLN A 82 -12.23 7.18 -0.68
C GLN A 82 -12.43 7.23 -2.22
N ARG A 83 -11.33 7.29 -2.99
CA ARG A 83 -11.35 7.31 -4.47
C ARG A 83 -10.93 5.99 -5.13
N GLY A 84 -10.75 4.93 -4.35
CA GLY A 84 -10.28 3.62 -4.85
C GLY A 84 -8.77 3.54 -5.14
N ILE A 85 -7.99 4.56 -4.80
CA ILE A 85 -6.54 4.63 -5.06
C ILE A 85 -5.79 3.48 -4.37
N ALA A 86 -6.07 3.20 -3.09
CA ALA A 86 -5.44 2.11 -2.35
C ALA A 86 -5.68 0.75 -3.02
N THR A 87 -6.92 0.50 -3.46
CA THR A 87 -7.31 -0.71 -4.18
C THR A 87 -6.53 -0.86 -5.48
N GLU A 88 -6.45 0.20 -6.28
CA GLU A 88 -5.75 0.18 -7.57
C GLU A 88 -4.22 0.06 -7.41
N LEU A 89 -3.64 0.72 -6.40
CA LEU A 89 -2.24 0.54 -6.03
C LEU A 89 -1.95 -0.91 -5.67
N LEU A 90 -2.73 -1.50 -4.77
CA LEU A 90 -2.52 -2.89 -4.34
C LEU A 90 -2.72 -3.87 -5.50
N ARG A 91 -3.73 -3.67 -6.34
CA ARG A 91 -3.96 -4.47 -7.56
C ARG A 91 -2.73 -4.46 -8.48
N ARG A 92 -2.12 -3.28 -8.68
CA ARG A 92 -0.90 -3.12 -9.51
C ARG A 92 0.30 -3.76 -8.85
N ALA A 93 0.47 -3.61 -7.54
CA ALA A 93 1.54 -4.26 -6.79
C ALA A 93 1.46 -5.78 -6.90
N ILE A 94 0.27 -6.39 -6.78
CA ILE A 94 0.06 -7.82 -7.00
C ILE A 94 0.44 -8.22 -8.44
N ALA A 95 0.00 -7.45 -9.43
CA ALA A 95 0.32 -7.74 -10.83
C ALA A 95 1.83 -7.62 -11.14
N GLN A 96 2.55 -6.72 -10.47
CA GLN A 96 4.00 -6.57 -10.58
C GLN A 96 4.74 -7.67 -9.82
N ALA A 97 4.30 -8.01 -8.60
CA ALA A 97 4.88 -9.08 -7.79
C ALA A 97 4.68 -10.47 -8.43
N ARG A 98 3.61 -10.71 -9.18
CA ARG A 98 3.45 -11.94 -9.98
C ARG A 98 4.53 -12.12 -11.05
N LYS A 99 5.22 -11.04 -11.43
CA LYS A 99 6.34 -11.08 -12.37
C LYS A 99 7.69 -11.25 -11.66
N SER A 100 7.73 -11.19 -10.34
CA SER A 100 8.92 -11.46 -9.53
C SER A 100 8.85 -12.86 -8.92
N ASP A 101 9.98 -13.34 -8.41
CA ASP A 101 10.06 -14.64 -7.74
C ASP A 101 9.44 -14.64 -6.32
N ALA A 102 8.67 -13.60 -5.95
CA ALA A 102 8.02 -13.53 -4.64
C ALA A 102 6.80 -14.47 -4.60
N PRO A 103 6.82 -15.57 -3.83
CA PRO A 103 5.74 -16.55 -3.85
C PRO A 103 4.49 -16.07 -3.09
N THR A 104 4.66 -15.10 -2.18
CA THR A 104 3.62 -14.64 -1.26
C THR A 104 3.80 -13.17 -0.96
N LEU A 105 2.69 -12.43 -0.87
CA LEU A 105 2.65 -11.08 -0.32
C LEU A 105 2.03 -11.07 1.06
N TYR A 106 2.49 -10.18 1.92
CA TYR A 106 2.02 -10.03 3.30
C TYR A 106 1.63 -8.57 3.57
N ALA A 107 0.58 -8.35 4.36
CA ALA A 107 0.19 -7.03 4.81
C ALA A 107 -0.23 -7.08 6.28
N THR A 108 0.33 -6.19 7.10
CA THR A 108 -0.06 -6.03 8.50
C THR A 108 -1.03 -4.87 8.60
N VAL A 109 -2.30 -5.13 8.93
CA VAL A 109 -3.36 -4.10 8.95
C VAL A 109 -4.20 -4.17 10.21
N LYS A 110 -4.70 -3.02 10.68
CA LYS A 110 -5.59 -2.94 11.84
C LYS A 110 -6.93 -3.60 11.55
N GLU A 111 -7.43 -4.42 12.48
CA GLU A 111 -8.76 -5.03 12.36
C GLU A 111 -9.86 -3.97 12.27
N GLY A 112 -10.85 -4.19 11.39
CA GLY A 112 -11.96 -3.28 11.13
C GLY A 112 -11.61 -2.02 10.33
N SER A 113 -10.34 -1.83 9.97
CA SER A 113 -9.88 -0.64 9.24
C SER A 113 -10.32 -0.61 7.77
N ALA A 114 -10.19 0.55 7.14
CA ALA A 114 -10.36 0.65 5.69
C ALA A 114 -9.32 -0.20 4.93
N SER A 115 -8.11 -0.32 5.47
CA SER A 115 -7.03 -1.14 4.91
C SER A 115 -7.36 -2.63 4.94
N GLU A 116 -7.99 -3.12 5.99
CA GLU A 116 -8.48 -4.51 6.07
C GLU A 116 -9.46 -4.81 4.92
N LYS A 117 -10.43 -3.93 4.69
CA LYS A 117 -11.38 -4.09 3.58
C LYS A 117 -10.69 -4.09 2.22
N VAL A 118 -9.63 -3.27 2.06
CA VAL A 118 -8.84 -3.22 0.83
C VAL A 118 -8.10 -4.53 0.61
N VAL A 119 -7.34 -5.04 1.58
CA VAL A 119 -6.56 -6.28 1.40
C VAL A 119 -7.45 -7.50 1.16
N LEU A 120 -8.57 -7.62 1.91
CA LEU A 120 -9.55 -8.68 1.71
C LEU A 120 -10.17 -8.63 0.29
N SER A 121 -10.48 -7.43 -0.21
CA SER A 121 -11.02 -7.28 -1.57
C SER A 121 -10.04 -7.69 -2.69
N GLN A 122 -8.75 -7.76 -2.38
CA GLN A 122 -7.69 -8.19 -3.31
C GLN A 122 -7.34 -9.67 -3.17
N GLY A 123 -8.03 -10.40 -2.30
CA GLY A 123 -7.85 -11.85 -2.12
C GLY A 123 -6.77 -12.23 -1.11
N PHE A 124 -6.34 -11.29 -0.26
CA PHE A 124 -5.56 -11.67 0.92
C PHE A 124 -6.47 -12.39 1.93
N ASP A 125 -5.94 -13.41 2.59
CA ASP A 125 -6.59 -14.15 3.66
C ASP A 125 -5.91 -13.86 5.00
N LEU A 126 -6.65 -13.97 6.11
CA LEU A 126 -6.09 -13.83 7.45
C LEU A 126 -5.06 -14.93 7.69
N ASP A 127 -3.87 -14.54 8.14
CA ASP A 127 -2.78 -15.44 8.50
C ASP A 127 -2.67 -15.52 10.02
N GLU A 128 -3.22 -16.58 10.62
CA GLU A 128 -3.30 -16.77 12.07
C GLU A 128 -1.94 -17.03 12.73
N SER A 129 -0.85 -17.15 11.96
CA SER A 129 0.48 -17.51 12.48
C SER A 129 1.17 -16.44 13.34
N ILE A 130 0.67 -15.19 13.34
CA ILE A 130 1.30 -14.04 14.03
C ILE A 130 0.39 -13.45 15.14
N ALA A 131 -0.73 -14.09 15.49
CA ALA A 131 -1.69 -13.55 16.46
C ALA A 131 -1.15 -13.45 17.92
N GLU A 132 0.01 -14.02 18.22
CA GLU A 132 0.55 -14.11 19.58
C GLU A 132 1.93 -13.48 19.72
N GLU A 133 2.04 -12.14 19.66
CA GLU A 133 3.07 -11.45 20.45
C GLU A 133 2.72 -9.97 20.65
N GLY A 134 2.21 -9.67 21.85
CA GLY A 134 2.37 -8.40 22.56
C GLY A 134 1.92 -7.10 21.87
N TYR A 135 0.71 -6.64 22.20
CA TYR A 135 0.23 -5.26 21.98
C TYR A 135 0.38 -4.70 20.56
N ILE A 136 -0.18 -5.35 19.54
CA ILE A 136 -0.46 -4.63 18.30
C ILE A 136 -1.86 -5.03 17.80
N THR A 137 -2.75 -4.04 17.66
CA THR A 137 -4.14 -4.17 17.16
C THR A 137 -4.23 -4.52 15.67
N THR A 138 -3.19 -5.15 15.11
CA THR A 138 -3.05 -5.45 13.70
C THR A 138 -3.00 -6.94 13.46
N ASN A 139 -3.71 -7.40 12.43
CA ASN A 139 -3.68 -8.77 11.96
C ASN A 139 -2.77 -8.88 10.73
N LEU A 140 -2.09 -10.02 10.61
CA LEU A 140 -1.35 -10.35 9.40
C LEU A 140 -2.32 -10.94 8.36
N TYR A 141 -2.23 -10.45 7.14
CA TYR A 141 -2.93 -10.99 5.98
C TYR A 141 -1.93 -11.42 4.93
N SER A 142 -2.15 -12.56 4.28
CA SER A 142 -1.26 -13.08 3.23
C SER A 142 -2.00 -13.42 1.94
N LEU A 143 -1.30 -13.26 0.81
CA LEU A 143 -1.78 -13.62 -0.52
C LEU A 143 -0.73 -14.47 -1.21
N ARG A 144 -1.06 -15.73 -1.50
CA ARG A 144 -0.20 -16.60 -2.31
C ARG A 144 -0.33 -16.21 -3.79
N LEU A 145 0.79 -15.93 -4.42
CA LEU A 145 0.84 -15.63 -5.85
C LEU A 145 0.94 -16.96 -6.59
N GLN A 146 -0.16 -17.42 -7.17
CA GLN A 146 -0.12 -18.52 -8.14
C GLN A 146 0.66 -18.05 -9.37
N GLN A 147 1.73 -18.78 -9.71
CA GLN A 147 2.48 -18.58 -10.96
C GLN A 147 1.70 -19.11 -12.16
#